data_AF-K1SRT1-F1
#
_entry.id   AF-K1SRT1-F1
#
_cell.length_a   1.000
_cell.length_b   1.000
_cell.length_c   1.000
_cell.angle_alpha   90.00
_cell.angle_beta   90.00
_cell.angle_gamma   90.00
#
_symmetry.space_group_name_H-M   'P 1'
#
loop_
_entity.id
_entity.type
_entity.pdbx_description
1 polymer ?
#
loop_
_entity_poly.entity_id
_entity_poly.type
_entity_poly.pdbx_seq_one_letter_code
_entity_poly.pdbx_strand_id
1 'polypeptide(L)'
;MSKTKILLNGIIKENPTFVLLLGMCPTLGTTTSAIGGLGMGLSTLFVLICSNVAISMVKNFIPDKVRIPAFIVIIATFVTILQLCMQAYLPDLYETL
;
A
#
# COMPACT_ATOMS: atom_id res chain seq x y z
N MET A 1 -25.19 -0.53 25.43
CA MET A 1 -24.52 -1.47 24.51
C MET A 1 -23.10 -0.98 24.25
N SER A 2 -22.08 -1.73 24.67
CA SER A 2 -20.72 -1.24 24.89
C SER A 2 -19.97 -0.94 23.59
N LYS A 3 -19.65 0.34 23.32
CA LYS A 3 -18.88 0.80 22.14
C LYS A 3 -17.49 0.13 22.03
N THR A 4 -16.95 -0.35 23.15
CA THR A 4 -15.71 -1.13 23.21
C THR A 4 -15.76 -2.44 22.44
N LYS A 5 -16.92 -3.11 22.31
CA LYS A 5 -17.03 -4.34 21.48
C LYS A 5 -16.91 -4.06 19.98
N ILE A 6 -17.36 -2.89 19.52
CA ILE A 6 -17.26 -2.50 18.10
C ILE A 6 -15.79 -2.19 17.76
N LEU A 7 -15.09 -1.48 18.65
CA LEU A 7 -13.65 -1.22 18.53
C LEU A 7 -12.80 -2.50 18.59
N LEU A 8 -13.09 -3.41 19.53
CA LEU A 8 -12.37 -4.69 19.62
C LEU A 8 -12.60 -5.58 18.38
N ASN A 9 -13.83 -5.61 17.85
CA ASN A 9 -14.13 -6.38 16.64
C ASN A 9 -13.40 -5.81 15.42
N GLY A 10 -13.30 -4.47 15.29
CA GLY A 10 -12.59 -3.83 14.18
C GLY A 10 -11.09 -4.11 14.15
N ILE A 11 -10.43 -4.14 15.31
CA ILE A 11 -8.97 -4.36 15.40
C ILE A 11 -8.60 -5.85 15.29
N ILE A 12 -9.41 -6.76 15.88
CA ILE A 12 -9.01 -8.17 16.06
C ILE A 12 -9.78 -9.11 15.14
N LYS A 13 -11.07 -8.88 14.88
CA LYS A 13 -11.93 -9.82 14.14
C LYS A 13 -12.16 -9.44 12.67
N GLU A 14 -12.05 -8.16 12.33
CA GLU A 14 -12.35 -7.64 10.98
C GLU A 14 -11.12 -7.02 10.31
N ASN A 15 -9.95 -7.06 10.95
CA ASN A 15 -8.75 -6.45 10.37
C ASN A 15 -8.21 -7.34 9.23
N PRO A 16 -8.22 -6.86 7.97
CA PRO A 16 -7.84 -7.66 6.80
C PRO A 16 -6.38 -8.14 6.86
N THR A 17 -5.50 -7.43 7.58
CA THR A 17 -4.11 -7.84 7.79
C THR A 17 -4.00 -9.09 8.66
N PHE A 18 -4.84 -9.20 9.70
CA PHE A 18 -4.82 -10.33 10.64
C PHE A 18 -5.71 -11.51 10.23
N VAL A 19 -6.81 -11.24 9.52
CA VAL A 19 -7.82 -12.27 9.21
C VAL A 19 -7.72 -12.79 7.77
N LEU A 20 -7.43 -11.92 6.79
CA LEU A 20 -7.26 -12.33 5.39
C LEU A 20 -5.79 -12.46 4.97
N LEU A 21 -4.82 -12.11 5.84
CA LEU A 21 -3.39 -12.13 5.54
C LEU A 21 -3.04 -11.35 4.26
N LEU A 22 -3.77 -10.28 3.97
CA LEU A 22 -3.53 -9.40 2.82
C LEU A 22 -2.51 -8.32 3.20
N GLY A 23 -1.55 -8.06 2.31
CA GLY A 23 -0.52 -7.05 2.55
C GLY A 23 0.62 -7.50 3.48
N MET A 24 0.90 -8.80 3.55
CA MET A 24 1.96 -9.35 4.40
C MET A 24 3.38 -8.97 3.98
N CYS A 25 3.65 -8.80 2.67
CA CYS A 25 4.97 -8.40 2.18
C CYS A 25 5.48 -7.08 2.80
N PRO A 26 4.73 -5.96 2.74
CA PRO A 26 5.19 -4.72 3.39
C PRO A 26 5.13 -4.83 4.92
N THR A 27 4.16 -5.57 5.46
CA THR A 27 3.97 -5.66 6.92
C THR A 27 5.13 -6.41 7.60
N LEU A 28 5.61 -7.50 7.00
CA LEU A 28 6.74 -8.27 7.52
C LEU A 28 8.08 -7.55 7.30
N GLY A 29 8.25 -6.89 6.15
CA GLY A 29 9.48 -6.16 5.80
C GLY A 29 9.77 -4.99 6.75
N THR A 30 8.74 -4.29 7.22
CA THR A 30 8.94 -3.08 8.04
C THR A 30 8.98 -3.33 9.55
N THR A 31 9.03 -4.59 10.00
CA THR A 31 9.03 -4.92 11.44
C THR A 31 10.30 -4.52 12.18
N THR A 32 11.41 -4.32 11.45
CA THR A 32 12.72 -3.92 12.00
C THR A 32 12.73 -2.49 12.53
N SER A 33 11.98 -1.56 11.93
CA SER A 33 12.05 -0.13 12.26
C SER A 33 10.70 0.57 12.17
N ALA A 34 10.27 1.20 13.28
CA ALA A 34 9.03 1.98 13.32
C ALA A 34 9.05 3.17 12.35
N ILE A 35 10.23 3.77 12.13
CA ILE A 35 10.44 4.89 11.20
C ILE A 35 10.35 4.41 9.75
N GLY A 36 10.96 3.26 9.43
CA GLY A 36 10.85 2.62 8.11
C GLY A 36 9.41 2.19 7.78
N GLY A 37 8.69 1.62 8.74
CA GLY A 37 7.29 1.23 8.58
C GLY A 37 6.33 2.40 8.36
N LEU A 38 6.50 3.49 9.12
CA LEU A 38 5.76 4.72 8.88
C LEU A 38 6.08 5.33 7.52
N GLY A 39 7.36 5.35 7.12
CA GLY A 39 7.79 5.85 5.82
C GLY A 39 7.23 5.05 4.64
N MET A 40 7.27 3.71 4.72
CA MET A 40 6.74 2.83 3.68
C MET A 40 5.21 2.90 3.60
N GLY A 41 4.53 2.99 4.74
CA GLY A 41 3.08 3.17 4.82
C GLY A 41 2.59 4.50 4.22
N LEU A 42 3.23 5.61 4.57
CA LEU A 42 2.94 6.93 4.00
C LEU A 42 3.20 6.97 2.49
N SER A 43 4.32 6.40 2.06
CA SER A 43 4.69 6.36 0.64
C SER A 43 3.67 5.55 -0.18
N THR A 44 3.30 4.35 0.28
CA THR A 44 2.32 3.52 -0.42
C THR A 44 0.92 4.14 -0.42
N LEU A 45 0.51 4.81 0.67
CA LEU A 45 -0.77 5.51 0.74
C LEU A 45 -0.83 6.63 -0.32
N PHE A 46 0.25 7.41 -0.47
CA PHE A 46 0.35 8.42 -1.53
C PHE A 46 0.28 7.81 -2.94
N VAL A 47 1.03 6.71 -3.20
CA VAL A 47 0.98 5.99 -4.49
C VAL A 47 -0.42 5.49 -4.80
N LEU A 48 -1.11 4.90 -3.81
CA LEU A 48 -2.45 4.35 -4.01
C LEU A 48 -3.45 5.45 -4.38
N ILE A 49 -3.37 6.62 -3.75
CA ILE A 49 -4.23 7.76 -4.10
C ILE A 49 -3.95 8.20 -5.53
N CYS A 50 -2.69 8.44 -5.91
CA CYS A 50 -2.33 8.85 -7.27
C CYS A 50 -2.71 7.80 -8.32
N SER A 51 -2.49 6.51 -8.02
CA SER A 51 -2.81 5.40 -8.92
C SER A 51 -4.32 5.29 -9.13
N ASN A 52 -5.13 5.44 -8.08
CA ASN A 52 -6.59 5.40 -8.21
C ASN A 52 -7.14 6.54 -9.08
N VAL A 53 -6.55 7.74 -8.98
CA VAL A 53 -6.91 8.87 -9.85
C VAL A 53 -6.57 8.56 -11.32
N ALA A 54 -5.36 8.03 -11.57
CA ALA A 54 -4.95 7.61 -12.92
C ALA A 54 -5.82 6.48 -13.48
N ILE A 55 -6.10 5.46 -12.66
CA ILE A 55 -6.95 4.32 -13.03
C ILE A 55 -8.37 4.78 -13.36
N SER A 56 -8.93 5.73 -12.62
CA SER A 56 -10.27 6.28 -12.88
C SER A 56 -10.36 6.91 -14.28
N MET A 57 -9.30 7.57 -14.76
CA MET A 57 -9.24 8.14 -16.12
C MET A 57 -9.09 7.08 -17.22
N VAL A 58 -8.29 6.05 -16.98
CA VAL A 58 -7.96 5.03 -18.00
C VAL A 58 -9.00 3.89 -18.05
N LYS A 59 -9.81 3.72 -16.99
CA LYS A 59 -10.84 2.68 -16.82
C LYS A 59 -11.71 2.44 -18.06
N ASN A 60 -12.12 3.49 -18.76
CA ASN A 60 -13.06 3.36 -19.88
C ASN A 60 -12.43 2.78 -21.17
N PHE A 61 -11.10 2.73 -21.25
CA PHE A 61 -10.38 2.25 -22.43
C PHE A 61 -9.91 0.79 -22.29
N ILE A 62 -10.06 0.18 -21.11
CA ILE A 62 -9.47 -1.13 -20.80
C ILE A 62 -10.50 -2.25 -21.00
N PRO A 63 -10.24 -3.25 -21.87
CA PRO A 63 -11.12 -4.40 -22.04
C PRO A 63 -11.16 -5.29 -20.78
N ASP A 64 -12.34 -5.79 -20.41
CA ASP A 64 -12.59 -6.49 -19.13
C ASP A 64 -11.65 -7.68 -18.87
N LYS A 65 -11.19 -8.37 -19.91
CA LYS A 65 -10.27 -9.51 -19.78
C LYS A 65 -8.89 -9.14 -19.21
N VAL A 66 -8.47 -7.88 -19.32
CA VAL A 66 -7.12 -7.44 -18.91
C VAL A 66 -7.12 -6.37 -17.81
N ARG A 67 -8.26 -6.10 -17.16
CA ARG A 67 -8.34 -5.03 -16.15
C ARG A 67 -7.45 -5.27 -14.93
N ILE A 68 -7.37 -6.51 -14.44
CA ILE A 68 -6.58 -6.86 -13.25
C ILE A 68 -5.07 -6.66 -13.54
N PRO A 69 -4.48 -7.24 -14.62
CA PRO A 69 -3.09 -6.96 -14.97
C PRO A 69 -2.82 -5.48 -15.25
N ALA A 70 -3.72 -4.79 -15.96
CA ALA A 70 -3.54 -3.38 -16.30
C ALA A 70 -3.43 -2.49 -15.05
N PHE A 71 -4.29 -2.70 -14.05
CA PHE A 71 -4.22 -1.93 -12.80
C PHE A 71 -2.94 -2.23 -12.02
N ILE A 72 -2.48 -3.48 -11.99
CA ILE A 72 -1.22 -3.87 -11.34
C ILE A 72 -0.03 -3.18 -12.01
N VAL A 73 0.02 -3.12 -13.35
CA VAL A 73 1.09 -2.45 -14.09
C VAL A 73 1.13 -0.95 -13.79
N ILE A 74 -0.04 -0.30 -13.75
CA ILE A 74 -0.12 1.13 -13.38
C ILE A 74 0.47 1.34 -11.98
N ILE A 75 0.02 0.57 -10.99
CA ILE A 75 0.52 0.67 -9.62
C ILE A 75 2.04 0.40 -9.57
N ALA A 76 2.52 -0.63 -10.27
CA ALA A 76 3.94 -0.99 -10.31
C ALA A 76 4.81 0.17 -10.85
N THR A 77 4.39 0.82 -11.94
CA THR A 77 5.15 1.95 -12.50
C THR A 77 5.26 3.13 -11.54
N PHE A 78 4.18 3.47 -10.81
CA PHE A 78 4.24 4.52 -9.79
C PHE A 78 5.13 4.13 -8.60
N VAL A 79 5.08 2.87 -8.15
CA VAL A 79 5.97 2.38 -7.08
C VAL A 79 7.44 2.42 -7.50
N THR A 80 7.76 2.09 -8.76
CA THR A 80 9.13 2.20 -9.29
C THR A 80 9.64 3.64 -9.28
N ILE A 81 8.80 4.60 -9.69
CA ILE A 81 9.16 6.03 -9.62
C ILE A 81 9.43 6.44 -8.16
N LEU A 82 8.61 5.97 -7.22
CA LEU A 82 8.79 6.30 -5.81
C LEU A 82 10.06 5.63 -5.24
N GLN A 83 10.39 4.39 -5.61
CA GLN A 83 11.66 3.75 -5.24
C GLN A 83 12.87 4.58 -5.69
N LEU A 84 12.85 5.07 -6.95
CA LEU A 84 13.91 5.92 -7.48
C LEU A 84 13.98 7.27 -6.74
N CYS A 85 12.83 7.87 -6.41
CA CYS A 85 12.78 9.09 -5.60
C CYS A 85 13.30 8.89 -4.16
N MET A 86 12.98 7.76 -3.52
CA MET A 86 13.48 7.44 -2.18
C MET A 86 15.00 7.26 -2.17
N GLN A 87 15.55 6.58 -3.18
CA GLN A 87 16.99 6.41 -3.35
C GLN A 87 17.72 7.75 -3.53
N ALA A 88 17.06 8.75 -4.13
CA ALA A 88 17.64 10.07 -4.36
C ALA A 88 17.53 11.04 -3.16
N TYR A 89 16.46 10.97 -2.37
CA TYR A 89 16.18 11.95 -1.31
C TYR A 89 16.39 11.46 0.12
N LEU A 90 16.30 10.14 0.39
CA LEU A 90 16.45 9.57 1.75
C LEU A 90 17.23 8.25 1.72
N PRO A 91 18.56 8.27 1.50
CA PRO A 91 19.39 7.06 1.57
C PRO A 91 19.35 6.41 2.96
N ASP A 92 19.22 7.19 4.03
CA ASP A 92 19.09 6.69 5.41
C ASP A 92 17.82 5.85 5.63
N LEU A 93 16.74 6.11 4.89
CA LEU A 93 15.52 5.33 5.02
C LEU A 93 15.60 4.04 4.20
N TYR A 94 16.30 4.06 3.05
CA TYR A 94 16.57 2.87 2.24
C TYR A 94 17.45 1.85 2.97
N GLU A 95 18.42 2.28 3.79
CA GLU A 95 19.23 1.36 4.62
C GLU A 95 18.42 0.67 5.74
N THR A 96 17.24 1.19 6.08
CA THR A 96 16.41 0.66 7.19
C THR A 96 15.19 -0.17 6.74
N LEU A 97 14.94 -0.27 5.42
CA LEU A 97 13.94 -1.15 4.81
C LEU A 97 14.54 -2.53 4.51
#